data_AF-A0A497K9A3-F1
#
_entry.id   AF-A0A497K9A3-F1
#
_cell.length_a   1.000
_cell.length_b   1.000
_cell.length_c   1.000
_cell.angle_alpha   90.00
_cell.angle_beta   90.00
_cell.angle_gamma   90.00
#
_symmetry.space_group_name_H-M   'P 1'
#
loop_
_entity.id
_entity.type
_entity.pdbx_description
1 polymer ?
#
loop_
_entity_poly.entity_id
_entity_poly.type
_entity_poly.pdbx_seq_one_letter_code
_entity_poly.pdbx_strand_id
1 'polypeptide(L)'
;ISLTLIVFALITFTSTALTVTKWEEERYGAIPYQGILVRMYPWSNIPEEVYVQIYSKYRDSAVIAPRIWIYPPLPETAQAVGIVGEIYFTEKKFTKVYAILGLSPDEIRINSGLQEYIQGRWFEEDDVFACLISHVTANNLTKELGKPVKIGSTINVWGLNLKVIGIFDGNKLNEIEDLDGERITPIMPQLTGEAIPEPQYVSPPHFSGNNIIIIPFNLAIRLRETPQMWVTAIMPVQTYSYWAISSIALKPYNVSVIPQLASELSLMLNTRISYTQATGLEGSIRTLFIRPRLIGRGFGMMVAPLLIGFLTILNLMFGVVHERVRDIKIYLSVGLSPLHVTSMFIAESLIYGLFSSVIGYIVGLAGTILMMNLHLYPPEFVPNYASYSVLIVVGSAILVTLLSSIYPASKSSKVVLPSLERKWKMPKPAASTWFFPMPFVVTTEAEALGIFAFLKEFLEVHMDESVGTFTPEDIRFKATTEDEKRVLVMESTVRLAPYDTGVAQKVTITATKIKGESFTFSVHLRLLRGYRPVWVSSNRLFITELRKQFLIWRTLSPSRQKNYIERGKEMLKLVEEA
;
A
#
# COMPACT_ATOMS: atom_id res chain seq x y z
N ILE A 1 -24.45 4.93 17.13
CA ILE A 1 -25.38 5.63 16.20
C ILE A 1 -24.62 6.63 15.32
N SER A 2 -23.96 7.65 15.87
CA SER A 2 -23.26 8.66 15.06
C SER A 2 -22.19 8.08 14.13
N LEU A 3 -21.34 7.16 14.63
CA LEU A 3 -20.38 6.41 13.79
C LEU A 3 -21.06 5.67 12.62
N THR A 4 -22.19 5.03 12.90
CA THR A 4 -22.99 4.29 11.90
C THR A 4 -23.50 5.22 10.80
N LEU A 5 -24.00 6.41 11.16
CA LEU A 5 -24.49 7.41 10.21
C LEU A 5 -23.35 7.97 9.34
N ILE A 6 -22.16 8.16 9.92
CA ILE A 6 -21.00 8.60 9.16
C ILE A 6 -20.58 7.53 8.15
N VAL A 7 -20.48 6.27 8.58
CA VAL A 7 -20.15 5.15 7.67
C VAL A 7 -21.21 5.01 6.57
N PHE A 8 -22.50 5.09 6.93
CA PHE A 8 -23.61 5.13 5.98
C PHE A 8 -23.40 6.22 4.91
N ALA A 9 -23.14 7.46 5.34
CA ALA A 9 -22.94 8.58 4.43
C ALA A 9 -21.72 8.35 3.51
N LEU A 10 -20.60 7.91 4.08
CA LEU A 10 -19.39 7.63 3.30
C LEU A 10 -19.65 6.55 2.24
N ILE A 11 -20.36 5.48 2.57
CA ILE A 11 -20.67 4.39 1.63
C ILE A 11 -21.63 4.85 0.52
N THR A 12 -22.66 5.61 0.88
CA THR A 12 -23.68 6.10 -0.06
C THR A 12 -23.08 7.00 -1.15
N PHE A 13 -21.98 7.69 -0.84
CA PHE A 13 -21.27 8.61 -1.73
C PHE A 13 -19.94 8.08 -2.27
N THR A 14 -19.53 6.86 -1.96
CA THR A 14 -18.29 6.26 -2.48
C THR A 14 -18.60 5.14 -3.45
N SER A 15 -18.72 5.48 -4.73
CA SER A 15 -18.81 4.49 -5.80
C SER A 15 -17.63 4.59 -6.75
N THR A 16 -16.99 3.45 -7.00
CA THR A 16 -16.12 3.28 -8.17
C THR A 16 -16.70 2.17 -9.04
N ALA A 17 -17.07 2.52 -10.26
CA ALA A 17 -17.53 1.56 -11.25
C ALA A 17 -16.34 1.11 -12.11
N LEU A 18 -16.25 -0.19 -12.34
CA LEU A 18 -15.50 -0.72 -13.48
C LEU A 18 -16.33 -0.39 -14.71
N THR A 19 -15.83 0.53 -15.54
CA THR A 19 -16.44 0.80 -16.82
C THR A 19 -15.56 0.25 -17.92
N VAL A 20 -16.20 -0.27 -18.94
CA VAL A 20 -15.54 -0.83 -20.10
C VAL A 20 -15.28 0.33 -21.06
N THR A 21 -14.02 0.78 -21.16
CA THR A 21 -13.66 1.83 -22.10
C THR A 21 -13.10 1.25 -23.39
N LYS A 22 -13.52 1.83 -24.51
CA LYS A 22 -12.92 1.60 -25.82
C LYS A 22 -11.59 2.35 -25.88
N TRP A 23 -10.54 1.64 -26.23
CA TRP A 23 -9.25 2.22 -26.58
C TRP A 23 -9.00 1.99 -28.06
N GLU A 24 -8.58 3.04 -28.76
CA GLU A 24 -8.21 2.98 -30.17
C GLU A 24 -6.72 3.31 -30.30
N GLU A 25 -5.97 2.41 -30.95
CA GLU A 25 -4.63 2.70 -31.43
C GLU A 25 -4.69 2.92 -32.94
N GLU A 26 -4.03 3.98 -33.42
CA GLU A 26 -3.99 4.33 -34.83
C GLU A 26 -2.57 4.13 -35.38
N ARG A 27 -2.44 3.31 -36.42
CA ARG A 27 -1.20 3.12 -37.19
C ARG A 27 -1.39 3.65 -38.60
N TYR A 28 -0.47 4.48 -39.06
CA TYR A 28 -0.41 4.95 -40.44
C TYR A 28 0.52 4.05 -41.26
N GLY A 29 0.10 3.66 -42.46
CA GLY A 29 0.92 2.85 -43.35
C GLY A 29 0.18 2.36 -44.59
N ALA A 30 0.81 1.45 -45.31
CA ALA A 30 0.16 0.71 -46.38
C ALA A 30 -0.94 -0.18 -45.80
N ILE A 31 -2.10 -0.17 -46.44
CA ILE A 31 -3.26 -0.97 -46.04
C ILE A 31 -3.30 -2.24 -46.89
N PRO A 32 -3.10 -3.43 -46.31
CA PRO A 32 -3.15 -4.69 -47.06
C PRO A 32 -4.48 -4.91 -47.79
N TYR A 33 -5.58 -4.62 -47.10
CA TYR A 33 -6.93 -4.65 -47.66
C TYR A 33 -7.87 -3.77 -46.85
N GLN A 34 -8.95 -3.27 -47.46
CA GLN A 34 -10.00 -2.53 -46.74
C GLN A 34 -10.93 -3.53 -46.04
N GLY A 35 -10.89 -3.57 -44.72
CA GLY A 35 -11.69 -4.55 -43.98
C GLY A 35 -11.45 -4.56 -42.48
N ILE A 36 -11.75 -5.69 -41.89
CA ILE A 36 -11.68 -5.98 -40.45
C ILE A 36 -10.88 -7.26 -40.28
N LEU A 37 -10.03 -7.29 -39.25
CA LEU A 37 -9.28 -8.46 -38.80
C LEU A 37 -9.69 -8.77 -37.38
N VAL A 38 -10.18 -9.99 -37.18
CA VAL A 38 -10.44 -10.57 -35.87
C VAL A 38 -9.26 -11.49 -35.53
N ARG A 39 -8.57 -11.19 -34.45
CA ARG A 39 -7.50 -12.01 -33.88
C ARG A 39 -7.54 -11.91 -32.35
N MET A 40 -7.56 -13.04 -31.65
CA MET A 40 -7.58 -13.01 -30.19
C MET A 40 -6.17 -12.78 -29.64
N TYR A 41 -6.09 -12.01 -28.55
CA TYR A 41 -4.82 -11.62 -27.94
C TYR A 41 -4.49 -12.52 -26.73
N PRO A 42 -3.21 -12.91 -26.52
CA PRO A 42 -2.06 -12.79 -27.42
C PRO A 42 -1.96 -14.01 -28.37
N TRP A 43 -2.47 -13.88 -29.60
CA TRP A 43 -2.55 -14.95 -30.61
C TRP A 43 -3.22 -16.24 -30.10
N SER A 44 -4.26 -16.07 -29.28
CA SER A 44 -5.10 -17.19 -28.83
C SER A 44 -6.07 -17.61 -29.93
N ASN A 45 -6.61 -18.81 -29.78
CA ASN A 45 -7.48 -19.40 -30.78
C ASN A 45 -8.87 -18.78 -30.78
N ILE A 46 -9.41 -18.55 -31.96
CA ILE A 46 -10.82 -18.22 -32.16
C ILE A 46 -11.63 -19.52 -32.12
N PRO A 47 -12.60 -19.67 -31.20
CA PRO A 47 -13.50 -20.82 -31.18
C PRO A 47 -14.27 -20.96 -32.50
N GLU A 48 -14.54 -22.19 -32.93
CA GLU A 48 -15.29 -22.43 -34.16
C GLU A 48 -16.70 -21.83 -34.09
N GLU A 49 -17.30 -21.82 -32.90
CA GLU A 49 -18.61 -21.22 -32.65
C GLU A 49 -18.62 -19.73 -32.98
N VAL A 50 -17.53 -19.03 -32.65
CA VAL A 50 -17.35 -17.61 -32.99
C VAL A 50 -17.25 -17.45 -34.50
N TYR A 51 -16.47 -18.30 -35.18
CA TYR A 51 -16.41 -18.29 -36.63
C TYR A 51 -17.77 -18.54 -37.27
N VAL A 52 -18.51 -19.56 -36.83
CA VAL A 52 -19.84 -19.89 -37.36
C VAL A 52 -20.81 -18.72 -37.16
N GLN A 53 -20.79 -18.07 -36.00
CA GLN A 53 -21.61 -16.88 -35.75
C GLN A 53 -21.27 -15.72 -36.69
N ILE A 54 -19.99 -15.42 -36.87
CA ILE A 54 -19.52 -14.37 -37.79
C ILE A 54 -19.90 -14.73 -39.23
N TYR A 55 -19.67 -15.98 -39.64
CA TYR A 55 -19.99 -16.46 -40.97
C TYR A 55 -21.49 -16.37 -41.26
N SER A 56 -22.34 -16.94 -40.40
CA SER A 56 -23.79 -16.91 -40.56
C SER A 56 -24.36 -15.49 -40.58
N LYS A 57 -23.79 -14.56 -39.81
CA LYS A 57 -24.30 -13.19 -39.72
C LYS A 57 -23.85 -12.31 -40.88
N TYR A 58 -22.61 -12.47 -41.37
CA TYR A 58 -21.99 -11.51 -42.29
C TYR A 58 -21.74 -12.04 -43.70
N ARG A 59 -21.94 -13.35 -43.99
CA ARG A 59 -21.67 -13.97 -45.31
C ARG A 59 -22.30 -13.24 -46.50
N ASP A 60 -23.47 -12.63 -46.31
CA ASP A 60 -24.21 -11.94 -47.38
C ASP A 60 -23.75 -10.48 -47.57
N SER A 61 -22.99 -9.95 -46.61
CA SER A 61 -22.58 -8.53 -46.54
C SER A 61 -21.07 -8.29 -46.63
N ALA A 62 -20.27 -9.35 -46.48
CA ALA A 62 -18.82 -9.29 -46.47
C ALA A 62 -18.22 -10.60 -46.99
N VAL A 63 -17.05 -10.50 -47.61
CA VAL A 63 -16.18 -11.66 -47.84
C VAL A 63 -15.53 -12.04 -46.53
N ILE A 64 -15.55 -13.33 -46.19
CA ILE A 64 -15.03 -13.84 -44.91
C ILE A 64 -13.97 -14.90 -45.21
N ALA A 65 -12.72 -14.62 -44.84
CA ALA A 65 -11.61 -15.56 -44.98
C ALA A 65 -11.08 -15.96 -43.59
N PRO A 66 -11.53 -17.10 -43.05
CA PRO A 66 -10.92 -17.67 -41.84
C PRO A 66 -9.57 -18.31 -42.17
N ARG A 67 -8.65 -18.27 -41.21
CA ARG A 67 -7.32 -18.87 -41.30
C ARG A 67 -7.06 -19.72 -40.08
N ILE A 68 -6.36 -20.83 -40.28
CA ILE A 68 -6.06 -21.81 -39.23
C ILE A 68 -4.59 -22.19 -39.29
N TRP A 69 -3.97 -22.28 -38.12
CA TRP A 69 -2.61 -22.78 -37.96
C TRP A 69 -2.70 -24.19 -37.39
N ILE A 70 -1.94 -25.11 -37.96
CA ILE A 70 -1.85 -26.50 -37.53
C ILE A 70 -0.37 -26.84 -37.39
N TYR A 71 0.02 -27.39 -36.24
CA TYR A 71 1.38 -27.85 -35.99
C TYR A 71 1.42 -29.36 -35.84
N PRO A 72 2.56 -30.00 -36.09
CA PRO A 72 2.71 -31.44 -35.88
C PRO A 72 2.47 -31.82 -34.43
N PRO A 73 1.80 -32.96 -34.17
CA PRO A 73 1.54 -33.42 -32.82
C PRO A 73 2.86 -33.71 -32.10
N LEU A 74 3.03 -33.10 -30.94
CA LEU A 74 4.19 -33.27 -30.06
C LEU A 74 3.71 -33.69 -28.66
N PRO A 75 4.44 -34.58 -27.97
CA PRO A 75 4.20 -34.83 -26.54
C PRO A 75 4.23 -33.51 -25.76
N GLU A 76 3.36 -33.36 -24.77
CA GLU A 76 3.25 -32.12 -23.96
C GLU A 76 4.59 -31.68 -23.36
N THR A 77 5.40 -32.63 -22.90
CA THR A 77 6.74 -32.39 -22.36
C THR A 77 7.70 -31.79 -23.39
N ALA A 78 7.52 -32.10 -24.67
CA ALA A 78 8.33 -31.54 -25.75
C ALA A 78 7.90 -30.10 -26.08
N GLN A 79 6.60 -29.80 -26.03
CA GLN A 79 6.08 -28.46 -26.24
C GLN A 79 6.54 -27.50 -25.11
N ALA A 80 6.54 -27.99 -23.86
CA ALA A 80 6.95 -27.20 -22.69
C ALA A 80 8.43 -26.79 -22.66
N VAL A 81 9.31 -27.57 -23.31
CA VAL A 81 10.75 -27.27 -23.44
C VAL A 81 11.06 -26.56 -24.77
N GLY A 82 10.01 -26.17 -25.50
CA GLY A 82 10.16 -25.48 -26.77
C GLY A 82 10.81 -26.39 -27.80
N ILE A 83 10.24 -27.55 -28.09
CA ILE A 83 10.60 -28.36 -29.26
C ILE A 83 9.59 -28.04 -30.36
N VAL A 84 10.05 -27.78 -31.58
CA VAL A 84 9.18 -27.65 -32.77
C VAL A 84 9.01 -29.02 -33.43
N GLY A 85 7.77 -29.36 -33.76
CA GLY A 85 7.45 -30.59 -34.50
C GLY A 85 7.77 -30.44 -35.98
N GLU A 86 8.17 -31.53 -36.61
CA GLU A 86 8.44 -31.58 -38.06
C GLU A 86 7.51 -32.61 -38.73
N ILE A 87 7.00 -32.27 -39.92
CA ILE A 87 6.29 -33.20 -40.79
C ILE A 87 7.32 -33.94 -41.64
N TYR A 88 7.36 -35.26 -41.48
CA TYR A 88 8.22 -36.14 -42.27
C TYR A 88 7.45 -36.81 -43.41
N PHE A 89 8.08 -36.86 -44.58
CA PHE A 89 7.52 -37.49 -45.78
C PHE A 89 8.14 -38.87 -46.05
N THR A 90 9.42 -39.04 -45.69
CA THR A 90 10.13 -40.31 -45.75
C THR A 90 11.06 -40.47 -44.54
N GLU A 91 11.62 -41.67 -44.36
CA GLU A 91 12.64 -41.94 -43.34
C GLU A 91 13.92 -41.10 -43.50
N LYS A 92 14.16 -40.55 -44.70
CA LYS A 92 15.34 -39.70 -44.97
C LYS A 92 15.27 -38.34 -44.27
N LYS A 93 14.07 -37.88 -43.88
CA LYS A 93 13.82 -36.61 -43.17
C LYS A 93 14.53 -35.40 -43.81
N PHE A 94 14.58 -35.37 -45.13
CA PHE A 94 15.32 -34.35 -45.87
C PHE A 94 14.53 -33.04 -45.99
N THR A 95 13.23 -33.15 -46.27
CA THR A 95 12.30 -32.03 -46.37
C THR A 95 11.80 -31.64 -44.98
N LYS A 96 12.00 -30.38 -44.59
CA LYS A 96 11.57 -29.84 -43.29
C LYS A 96 10.36 -28.94 -43.43
N VAL A 97 9.21 -29.43 -42.98
CA VAL A 97 7.97 -28.66 -42.85
C VAL A 97 7.58 -28.62 -41.37
N TYR A 98 7.36 -27.42 -40.82
CA TYR A 98 7.11 -27.23 -39.38
C TYR A 98 5.65 -26.93 -39.03
N ALA A 99 4.85 -26.49 -40.00
CA ALA A 99 3.45 -26.15 -39.78
C ALA A 99 2.66 -26.23 -41.09
N ILE A 100 1.33 -26.32 -40.94
CA ILE A 100 0.35 -26.24 -42.01
C ILE A 100 -0.48 -24.97 -41.80
N LEU A 101 -0.63 -24.19 -42.87
CA LEU A 101 -1.48 -23.01 -42.92
C LEU A 101 -2.76 -23.35 -43.69
N GLY A 102 -3.91 -23.34 -43.03
CA GLY A 102 -5.20 -23.52 -43.69
C GLY A 102 -5.79 -22.18 -44.12
N LEU A 103 -6.08 -22.03 -45.41
CA LEU A 103 -6.64 -20.80 -45.99
C LEU A 103 -7.95 -21.09 -46.73
N SER A 104 -8.89 -20.15 -46.64
CA SER A 104 -10.17 -20.22 -47.35
C SER A 104 -9.98 -19.98 -48.85
N PRO A 105 -10.82 -20.57 -49.73
CA PRO A 105 -10.91 -20.15 -51.13
C PRO A 105 -11.10 -18.64 -51.30
N ASP A 106 -11.84 -17.99 -50.40
CA ASP A 106 -12.09 -16.55 -50.40
C ASP A 106 -10.89 -15.68 -50.02
N GLU A 107 -9.78 -16.25 -49.53
CA GLU A 107 -8.60 -15.51 -49.10
C GLU A 107 -8.03 -14.61 -50.21
N ILE A 108 -8.07 -15.08 -51.46
CA ILE A 108 -7.59 -14.35 -52.65
C ILE A 108 -8.38 -13.05 -52.92
N ARG A 109 -9.63 -12.96 -52.44
CA ARG A 109 -10.47 -11.77 -52.57
C ARG A 109 -10.11 -10.70 -51.54
N ILE A 110 -9.46 -11.12 -50.45
CA ILE A 110 -8.92 -10.24 -49.41
C ILE A 110 -7.49 -9.85 -49.81
N ASN A 111 -6.61 -10.84 -49.98
CA ASN A 111 -5.21 -10.70 -50.33
C ASN A 111 -4.99 -10.99 -51.83
N SER A 112 -5.31 -10.02 -52.69
CA SER A 112 -5.21 -10.19 -54.15
C SER A 112 -3.79 -10.48 -54.66
N GLY A 113 -2.76 -10.01 -53.95
CA GLY A 113 -1.35 -10.28 -54.29
C GLY A 113 -0.92 -11.74 -54.11
N LEU A 114 -1.70 -12.55 -53.39
CA LEU A 114 -1.34 -13.95 -53.12
C LEU A 114 -1.28 -14.80 -54.39
N GLN A 115 -2.15 -14.52 -55.37
CA GLN A 115 -2.21 -15.26 -56.63
C GLN A 115 -0.97 -15.06 -57.50
N GLU A 116 -0.34 -13.88 -57.44
CA GLU A 116 0.83 -13.54 -58.24
C GLU A 116 2.05 -14.40 -57.86
N TYR A 117 2.07 -14.93 -56.64
CA TYR A 117 3.17 -15.71 -56.09
C TYR A 117 2.95 -17.22 -56.22
N ILE A 118 1.88 -17.65 -56.90
CA ILE A 118 1.48 -19.05 -57.01
C ILE A 118 1.53 -19.48 -58.48
N GLN A 119 2.39 -20.45 -58.76
CA GLN A 119 2.35 -21.19 -60.01
C GLN A 119 1.30 -22.29 -59.91
N GLY A 120 0.27 -22.24 -60.76
CA GLY A 120 -0.84 -23.20 -60.73
C GLY A 120 -2.18 -22.47 -60.51
N ARG A 121 -3.06 -23.06 -59.68
CA ARG A 121 -4.35 -22.45 -59.34
C ARG A 121 -4.53 -22.33 -57.82
N TRP A 122 -5.40 -21.40 -57.42
CA TRP A 122 -5.87 -21.30 -56.04
C TRP A 122 -6.91 -22.39 -55.72
N PHE A 123 -7.27 -22.50 -54.43
CA PHE A 123 -8.31 -23.40 -53.96
C PHE A 123 -9.69 -22.98 -54.47
N GLU A 124 -10.49 -23.98 -54.83
CA GLU A 124 -11.93 -23.89 -55.12
C GLU A 124 -12.73 -24.55 -53.98
N GLU A 125 -14.04 -24.33 -53.90
CA GLU A 125 -14.88 -24.86 -52.81
C GLU A 125 -14.87 -26.40 -52.73
N ASP A 126 -14.73 -27.07 -53.88
CA ASP A 126 -14.70 -28.53 -54.00
C ASP A 126 -13.33 -29.16 -53.68
N ASP A 127 -12.28 -28.35 -53.50
CA ASP A 127 -10.96 -28.86 -53.16
C ASP A 127 -10.90 -29.29 -51.69
N VAL A 128 -10.90 -30.61 -51.48
CA VAL A 128 -10.73 -31.19 -50.14
C VAL A 128 -9.29 -31.68 -49.92
N PHE A 129 -8.80 -32.63 -50.72
CA PHE A 129 -7.46 -33.21 -50.58
C PHE A 129 -6.44 -32.54 -51.52
N ALA A 130 -6.29 -31.23 -51.37
CA ALA A 130 -5.35 -30.43 -52.15
C ALA A 130 -4.32 -29.73 -51.25
N CYS A 131 -3.19 -29.35 -51.80
CA CYS A 131 -2.20 -28.52 -51.12
C CYS A 131 -1.43 -27.62 -52.08
N LEU A 132 -0.89 -26.53 -51.54
CA LEU A 132 0.15 -25.72 -52.14
C LEU A 132 1.43 -25.91 -51.35
N ILE A 133 2.56 -26.02 -52.05
CA ILE A 133 3.88 -26.21 -51.43
C ILE A 133 4.85 -25.14 -51.91
N SER A 134 5.86 -24.82 -51.09
CA SER A 134 6.89 -23.86 -51.50
C SER A 134 7.81 -24.43 -52.58
N HIS A 135 8.46 -23.57 -53.37
CA HIS A 135 9.53 -24.00 -54.30
C HIS A 135 10.63 -24.81 -53.61
N VAL A 136 10.98 -24.45 -52.37
CA VAL A 136 11.96 -25.16 -51.54
C VAL A 136 11.45 -26.57 -51.20
N THR A 137 10.19 -26.68 -50.77
CA THR A 137 9.56 -27.97 -50.44
C THR A 137 9.47 -28.87 -51.67
N ALA A 138 9.06 -28.34 -52.82
CA ALA A 138 8.98 -29.12 -54.06
C ALA A 138 10.35 -29.68 -54.51
N ASN A 139 11.41 -28.86 -54.43
CA ASN A 139 12.77 -29.29 -54.76
C ASN A 139 13.30 -30.34 -53.77
N ASN A 140 13.06 -30.13 -52.48
CA ASN A 140 13.50 -31.07 -51.45
C ASN A 140 12.77 -32.41 -51.55
N LEU A 141 11.45 -32.39 -51.75
CA LEU A 141 10.67 -33.61 -51.98
C LEU A 141 11.10 -34.34 -53.25
N THR A 142 11.47 -33.61 -54.30
CA THR A 142 11.99 -34.23 -55.54
C THR A 142 13.27 -35.03 -55.28
N LYS A 143 14.20 -34.47 -54.50
CA LYS A 143 15.44 -35.14 -54.10
C LYS A 143 15.17 -36.31 -53.15
N GLU A 144 14.21 -36.14 -52.24
CA GLU A 144 13.90 -37.12 -51.20
C GLU A 144 13.18 -38.36 -51.77
N LEU A 145 12.15 -38.14 -52.58
CA LEU A 145 11.31 -39.16 -53.19
C LEU A 145 11.91 -39.78 -54.46
N GLY A 146 12.96 -39.17 -55.02
CA GLY A 146 13.60 -39.64 -56.26
C GLY A 146 12.73 -39.50 -57.52
N LYS A 147 11.62 -38.76 -57.43
CA LYS A 147 10.70 -38.46 -58.54
C LYS A 147 10.35 -36.96 -58.55
N PRO A 148 10.19 -36.33 -59.72
CA PRO A 148 9.90 -34.90 -59.79
C PRO A 148 8.54 -34.57 -59.17
N VAL A 149 8.53 -33.72 -58.15
CA VAL A 149 7.31 -33.17 -57.54
C VAL A 149 6.94 -31.87 -58.26
N LYS A 150 5.88 -31.94 -59.05
CA LYS A 150 5.33 -30.83 -59.85
C LYS A 150 3.84 -30.67 -59.57
N ILE A 151 3.23 -29.61 -60.09
CA ILE A 151 1.77 -29.45 -60.11
C ILE A 151 1.12 -30.71 -60.70
N GLY A 152 0.12 -31.25 -60.01
CA GLY A 152 -0.54 -32.53 -60.31
C GLY A 152 0.03 -33.74 -59.56
N SER A 153 1.19 -33.62 -58.91
CA SER A 153 1.77 -34.70 -58.11
C SER A 153 0.98 -34.91 -56.82
N THR A 154 1.06 -36.12 -56.26
CA THR A 154 0.52 -36.43 -54.94
C THR A 154 1.63 -36.57 -53.91
N ILE A 155 1.45 -35.93 -52.75
CA ILE A 155 2.33 -36.04 -51.59
C ILE A 155 1.55 -36.61 -50.42
N ASN A 156 2.20 -37.46 -49.61
CA ASN A 156 1.57 -38.01 -48.41
C ASN A 156 1.91 -37.14 -47.20
N VAL A 157 0.88 -36.63 -46.53
CA VAL A 157 1.01 -35.87 -45.28
C VAL A 157 0.12 -36.54 -44.24
N TRP A 158 0.72 -37.11 -43.19
CA TRP A 158 0.01 -37.83 -42.13
C TRP A 158 -0.96 -38.91 -42.64
N GLY A 159 -0.56 -39.66 -43.68
CA GLY A 159 -1.40 -40.68 -44.29
C GLY A 159 -2.39 -40.15 -45.33
N LEU A 160 -2.58 -38.83 -45.45
CA LEU A 160 -3.42 -38.22 -46.46
C LEU A 160 -2.65 -37.97 -47.77
N ASN A 161 -3.22 -38.43 -48.88
CA ASN A 161 -2.68 -38.16 -50.21
C ASN A 161 -3.21 -36.82 -50.73
N LEU A 162 -2.40 -35.77 -50.58
CA LEU A 162 -2.74 -34.42 -51.02
C LEU A 162 -2.24 -34.18 -52.44
N LYS A 163 -3.11 -33.68 -53.31
CA LYS A 163 -2.75 -33.26 -54.67
C LYS A 163 -2.11 -31.87 -54.64
N VAL A 164 -0.91 -31.75 -55.17
CA VAL A 164 -0.22 -30.47 -55.34
C VAL A 164 -0.88 -29.70 -56.49
N ILE A 165 -1.69 -28.70 -56.17
CA ILE A 165 -2.41 -27.89 -57.18
C ILE A 165 -1.68 -26.60 -57.55
N GLY A 166 -0.65 -26.25 -56.78
CA GLY A 166 0.19 -25.09 -57.04
C GLY A 166 1.47 -25.09 -56.20
N ILE A 167 2.44 -24.30 -56.66
CA ILE A 167 3.73 -24.12 -56.02
C ILE A 167 3.93 -22.62 -55.80
N PHE A 168 4.25 -22.21 -54.57
CA PHE A 168 4.35 -20.80 -54.19
C PHE A 168 5.77 -20.37 -53.82
N ASP A 169 6.04 -19.06 -53.93
CA ASP A 169 7.26 -18.45 -53.40
C ASP A 169 7.12 -18.18 -51.89
N GLY A 170 7.83 -18.98 -51.09
CA GLY A 170 7.79 -18.87 -49.64
C GLY A 170 8.46 -17.61 -49.08
N ASN A 171 9.34 -16.95 -49.83
CA ASN A 171 9.90 -15.65 -49.42
C ASN A 171 8.88 -14.54 -49.61
N LYS A 172 8.15 -14.55 -50.73
CA LYS A 172 7.07 -13.59 -50.99
C LYS A 172 5.91 -13.74 -50.04
N LEU A 173 5.59 -14.97 -49.61
CA LEU A 173 4.60 -15.19 -48.56
C LEU A 173 4.97 -14.52 -47.23
N ASN A 174 6.26 -14.40 -46.90
CA ASN A 174 6.72 -13.76 -45.66
C ASN A 174 6.57 -12.23 -45.69
N GLU A 175 6.42 -11.63 -46.87
CA GLU A 175 6.21 -10.20 -47.07
C GLU A 175 4.72 -9.80 -46.87
N ILE A 176 3.81 -10.77 -46.79
CA ILE A 176 2.37 -10.51 -46.60
C ILE A 176 2.08 -10.28 -45.11
N GLU A 177 1.75 -9.03 -44.80
CA GLU A 177 1.28 -8.58 -43.50
C GLU A 177 -0.23 -8.35 -43.50
N ASP A 178 -0.85 -8.47 -42.32
CA ASP A 178 -2.26 -8.21 -42.10
C ASP A 178 -2.52 -6.83 -41.46
N LEU A 179 -3.77 -6.49 -41.15
CA LEU A 179 -4.16 -5.21 -40.55
C LEU A 179 -3.50 -4.94 -39.19
N ASP A 180 -3.14 -5.97 -38.44
CA ASP A 180 -2.35 -5.83 -37.22
C ASP A 180 -0.84 -5.65 -37.47
N GLY A 181 -0.37 -5.80 -38.71
CA GLY A 181 1.05 -5.77 -39.12
C GLY A 181 1.79 -7.07 -38.88
N GLU A 182 1.09 -8.13 -38.51
CA GLU A 182 1.68 -9.45 -38.33
C GLU A 182 1.58 -10.26 -39.62
N ARG A 183 2.45 -11.27 -39.75
CA ARG A 183 2.41 -12.17 -40.90
C ARG A 183 1.21 -13.11 -40.81
N ILE A 184 0.75 -13.57 -41.97
CA ILE A 184 -0.31 -14.60 -42.05
C ILE A 184 0.22 -16.02 -41.77
N THR A 185 1.55 -16.21 -41.83
CA THR A 185 2.20 -17.51 -41.59
C THR A 185 2.06 -17.96 -40.13
N PRO A 186 2.18 -19.25 -39.80
CA PRO A 186 2.08 -19.73 -38.42
C PRO A 186 3.22 -19.21 -37.52
N ILE A 187 2.91 -18.84 -36.28
CA ILE A 187 3.91 -18.45 -35.27
C ILE A 187 4.72 -19.65 -34.79
N MET A 188 5.97 -19.43 -34.35
CA MET A 188 6.80 -20.46 -33.72
C MET A 188 6.37 -20.63 -32.24
N PRO A 189 5.98 -21.84 -31.79
CA PRO A 189 5.45 -22.08 -30.44
C PRO A 189 6.40 -21.79 -29.26
N GLN A 190 7.63 -21.35 -29.50
CA GLN A 190 8.72 -21.31 -28.51
C GLN A 190 8.86 -19.99 -27.72
N LEU A 191 7.99 -18.99 -27.89
CA LEU A 191 8.23 -17.64 -27.33
C LEU A 191 7.01 -16.94 -26.70
N THR A 192 5.93 -17.67 -26.41
CA THR A 192 4.71 -17.09 -25.78
C THR A 192 4.51 -17.51 -24.31
N GLY A 193 5.46 -18.25 -23.73
CA GLY A 193 5.39 -18.78 -22.36
C GLY A 193 5.89 -17.82 -21.26
N GLU A 194 6.72 -16.84 -21.60
CA GLU A 194 6.92 -15.68 -20.73
C GLU A 194 5.84 -14.66 -21.08
N ALA A 195 5.05 -14.25 -20.09
CA ALA A 195 4.12 -13.14 -20.25
C ALA A 195 4.90 -11.91 -20.70
N ILE A 196 4.94 -11.65 -22.01
CA ILE A 196 5.56 -10.47 -22.60
C ILE A 196 4.88 -9.28 -21.91
N PRO A 197 5.59 -8.52 -21.05
CA PRO A 197 5.00 -7.38 -20.41
C PRO A 197 4.64 -6.36 -21.48
N GLU A 198 3.40 -5.86 -21.50
CA GLU A 198 3.07 -4.64 -22.23
C GLU A 198 4.09 -3.55 -21.85
N PRO A 199 4.85 -2.94 -22.78
CA PRO A 199 4.44 -2.48 -24.11
C PRO A 199 5.45 -2.81 -25.24
N GLN A 200 6.29 -3.85 -25.10
CA GLN A 200 7.29 -4.14 -26.14
C GLN A 200 6.69 -5.04 -27.23
N TYR A 201 6.27 -4.39 -28.32
CA TYR A 201 5.90 -5.00 -29.59
C TYR A 201 7.08 -5.80 -30.17
N VAL A 202 7.28 -7.03 -29.71
CA VAL A 202 8.09 -8.03 -30.43
C VAL A 202 7.09 -8.93 -31.12
N SER A 203 6.90 -8.73 -32.43
CA SER A 203 6.15 -9.68 -33.26
C SER A 203 6.74 -11.07 -33.05
N PRO A 204 5.94 -12.07 -32.66
CA PRO A 204 6.45 -13.40 -32.38
C PRO A 204 7.14 -13.94 -33.63
N PRO A 205 8.24 -14.70 -33.51
CA PRO A 205 8.87 -15.26 -34.70
C PRO A 205 7.89 -16.18 -35.41
N HIS A 206 7.72 -15.98 -36.71
CA HIS A 206 6.89 -16.82 -37.57
C HIS A 206 7.74 -17.86 -38.30
N PHE A 207 7.15 -19.02 -38.60
CA PHE A 207 7.74 -19.95 -39.55
C PHE A 207 7.84 -19.29 -40.92
N SER A 208 8.97 -19.53 -41.60
CA SER A 208 9.15 -19.10 -42.99
C SER A 208 8.16 -19.83 -43.88
N GLY A 209 7.58 -19.11 -44.85
CA GLY A 209 6.75 -19.68 -45.93
C GLY A 209 7.44 -20.83 -46.68
N ASN A 210 8.78 -20.89 -46.66
CA ASN A 210 9.51 -22.00 -47.27
C ASN A 210 9.33 -23.33 -46.54
N ASN A 211 8.97 -23.31 -45.26
CA ASN A 211 8.89 -24.46 -44.37
C ASN A 211 7.46 -24.76 -43.90
N ILE A 212 6.46 -24.31 -44.65
CA ILE A 212 5.05 -24.60 -44.39
C ILE A 212 4.37 -25.19 -45.63
N ILE A 213 3.25 -25.86 -45.41
CA ILE A 213 2.34 -26.29 -46.48
C ILE A 213 1.04 -25.51 -46.32
N ILE A 214 0.42 -25.10 -47.43
CA ILE A 214 -0.90 -24.49 -47.41
C ILE A 214 -1.92 -25.53 -47.84
N ILE A 215 -3.02 -25.67 -47.10
CA ILE A 215 -4.15 -26.55 -47.43
C ILE A 215 -5.48 -25.78 -47.42
N PRO A 216 -6.55 -26.31 -48.03
CA PRO A 216 -7.87 -25.71 -47.92
C PRO A 216 -8.35 -25.65 -46.47
N PHE A 217 -8.98 -24.55 -46.09
CA PHE A 217 -9.56 -24.35 -44.75
C PHE A 217 -10.50 -25.50 -44.35
N ASN A 218 -11.31 -26.01 -45.29
CA ASN A 218 -12.24 -27.12 -45.05
C ASN A 218 -11.54 -28.43 -44.66
N LEU A 219 -10.32 -28.68 -45.17
CA LEU A 219 -9.52 -29.82 -44.75
C LEU A 219 -8.85 -29.53 -43.40
N ALA A 220 -8.28 -28.34 -43.26
CA ALA A 220 -7.58 -27.93 -42.04
C ALA A 220 -8.50 -27.98 -40.81
N ILE A 221 -9.74 -27.50 -40.94
CA ILE A 221 -10.72 -27.55 -39.86
C ILE A 221 -11.09 -28.99 -39.48
N ARG A 222 -11.02 -29.96 -40.40
CA ARG A 222 -11.28 -31.39 -40.11
C ARG A 222 -10.07 -32.10 -39.51
N LEU A 223 -8.86 -31.62 -39.81
CA LEU A 223 -7.61 -32.15 -39.28
C LEU A 223 -7.29 -31.65 -37.88
N ARG A 224 -8.01 -30.64 -37.40
CA ARG A 224 -7.80 -30.08 -36.07
C ARG A 224 -8.12 -31.13 -35.00
N GLU A 225 -7.27 -31.25 -33.99
CA GLU A 225 -7.65 -31.96 -32.77
C GLU A 225 -8.49 -31.02 -31.89
N THR A 226 -9.56 -31.53 -31.29
CA THR A 226 -10.33 -30.76 -30.31
C THR A 226 -9.47 -30.52 -29.07
N PRO A 227 -9.32 -29.27 -28.61
CA PRO A 227 -8.64 -28.97 -27.36
C PRO A 227 -9.24 -29.78 -26.20
N GLN A 228 -8.48 -30.72 -25.62
CA GLN A 228 -8.86 -31.26 -24.32
C GLN A 228 -8.48 -30.23 -23.25
N MET A 229 -9.49 -29.57 -22.68
CA MET A 229 -9.32 -28.64 -21.57
C MET A 229 -8.96 -29.43 -20.31
N TRP A 230 -7.69 -29.47 -19.91
CA TRP A 230 -7.29 -29.97 -18.59
C TRP A 230 -6.82 -28.80 -17.73
N VAL A 231 -7.53 -28.57 -16.62
CA VAL A 231 -7.12 -27.64 -15.57
C VAL A 231 -6.13 -28.39 -14.68
N THR A 232 -4.82 -28.17 -14.86
CA THR A 232 -3.84 -28.64 -13.87
C THR A 232 -3.66 -27.59 -12.77
N ALA A 233 -3.71 -28.03 -11.51
CA ALA A 233 -3.78 -27.17 -10.33
C ALA A 233 -2.47 -26.43 -9.97
N ILE A 234 -1.38 -26.60 -10.73
CA ILE A 234 -0.03 -26.18 -10.29
C ILE A 234 0.60 -25.06 -11.13
N MET A 235 0.19 -24.84 -12.38
CA MET A 235 0.51 -23.61 -13.11
C MET A 235 -0.55 -23.39 -14.19
N PRO A 236 -1.10 -22.19 -14.38
CA PRO A 236 -1.88 -21.88 -15.56
C PRO A 236 -0.92 -21.72 -16.75
N VAL A 237 -0.35 -22.84 -17.22
CA VAL A 237 0.13 -22.88 -18.59
C VAL A 237 -1.14 -22.88 -19.42
N GLN A 238 -1.54 -21.71 -19.94
CA GLN A 238 -2.49 -21.66 -21.03
C GLN A 238 -1.91 -22.56 -22.11
N THR A 239 -2.42 -23.79 -22.19
CA THR A 239 -2.03 -24.72 -23.22
C THR A 239 -2.70 -24.20 -24.47
N TYR A 240 -2.01 -23.27 -25.14
CA TYR A 240 -2.41 -22.72 -26.42
C TYR A 240 -2.61 -23.93 -27.33
N SER A 241 -3.85 -24.36 -27.54
CA SER A 241 -4.11 -25.53 -28.37
C SER A 241 -3.79 -25.12 -29.80
N TYR A 242 -2.61 -25.42 -30.29
CA TYR A 242 -2.08 -24.88 -31.53
C TYR A 242 -2.77 -25.41 -32.81
N TRP A 243 -4.02 -25.88 -32.73
CA TRP A 243 -4.80 -26.48 -33.82
C TRP A 243 -6.17 -25.82 -33.94
N ALA A 244 -6.22 -24.50 -34.15
CA ALA A 244 -7.49 -23.78 -34.23
C ALA A 244 -7.39 -22.50 -35.06
N ILE A 245 -8.55 -21.88 -35.28
CA ILE A 245 -8.68 -20.68 -36.12
C ILE A 245 -7.83 -19.57 -35.51
N SER A 246 -6.81 -19.12 -36.25
CA SER A 246 -5.84 -18.13 -35.77
C SER A 246 -6.33 -16.70 -35.99
N SER A 247 -7.03 -16.46 -37.11
CA SER A 247 -7.61 -15.16 -37.43
C SER A 247 -8.74 -15.29 -38.43
N ILE A 248 -9.64 -14.30 -38.42
CA ILE A 248 -10.71 -14.18 -39.41
C ILE A 248 -10.60 -12.79 -40.03
N ALA A 249 -10.33 -12.75 -41.34
CA ALA A 249 -10.36 -11.52 -42.12
C ALA A 249 -11.75 -11.33 -42.74
N LEU A 250 -12.30 -10.13 -42.61
CA LEU A 250 -13.57 -9.73 -43.21
C LEU A 250 -13.34 -8.54 -44.13
N LYS A 251 -13.91 -8.60 -45.33
CA LYS A 251 -13.92 -7.50 -46.31
C LYS A 251 -15.36 -7.17 -46.66
N PRO A 252 -16.00 -6.22 -45.94
CA PRO A 252 -17.37 -5.78 -46.23
C PRO A 252 -17.49 -5.21 -47.65
N TYR A 253 -18.64 -5.43 -48.30
CA TYR A 253 -18.89 -4.84 -49.63
C TYR A 253 -19.04 -3.32 -49.57
N ASN A 254 -19.49 -2.81 -48.42
CA ASN A 254 -19.60 -1.37 -48.17
C ASN A 254 -18.49 -0.92 -47.19
N VAL A 255 -17.57 -0.09 -47.66
CA VAL A 255 -16.43 0.40 -46.86
C VAL A 255 -16.90 1.30 -45.70
N SER A 256 -18.01 2.02 -45.86
CA SER A 256 -18.51 2.96 -44.85
C SER A 256 -18.99 2.28 -43.56
N VAL A 257 -19.36 0.99 -43.61
CA VAL A 257 -19.83 0.25 -42.42
C VAL A 257 -18.70 -0.35 -41.59
N ILE A 258 -17.45 -0.34 -42.09
CA ILE A 258 -16.30 -0.98 -41.43
C ILE A 258 -16.13 -0.52 -39.96
N PRO A 259 -16.13 0.79 -39.62
CA PRO A 259 -15.93 1.22 -38.23
C PRO A 259 -17.06 0.78 -37.30
N GLN A 260 -18.31 0.84 -37.79
CA GLN A 260 -19.49 0.41 -37.01
C GLN A 260 -19.44 -1.09 -36.74
N LEU A 261 -19.15 -1.89 -37.78
CA LEU A 261 -19.04 -3.33 -37.69
C LEU A 261 -17.86 -3.77 -36.80
N ALA A 262 -16.72 -3.08 -36.88
CA ALA A 262 -15.57 -3.34 -36.01
C ALA A 262 -15.91 -3.06 -34.54
N SER A 263 -16.63 -1.98 -34.25
CA SER A 263 -17.10 -1.69 -32.89
C SER A 263 -18.08 -2.75 -32.38
N GLU A 264 -19.00 -3.22 -33.23
CA GLU A 264 -19.97 -4.26 -32.86
C GLU A 264 -19.28 -5.59 -32.57
N LEU A 265 -18.39 -6.04 -33.47
CA LEU A 265 -17.60 -7.25 -33.28
C LEU A 265 -16.71 -7.17 -32.03
N SER A 266 -16.12 -6.00 -31.75
CA SER A 266 -15.22 -5.84 -30.60
C SER A 266 -16.00 -5.99 -29.31
N LEU A 267 -17.21 -5.41 -29.23
CA LEU A 267 -18.12 -5.57 -28.09
C LEU A 267 -18.63 -7.02 -27.94
N MET A 268 -18.96 -7.67 -29.04
CA MET A 268 -19.48 -9.05 -29.04
C MET A 268 -18.41 -10.06 -28.60
N LEU A 269 -17.17 -9.88 -29.05
CA LEU A 269 -16.08 -10.84 -28.85
C LEU A 269 -15.16 -10.49 -27.68
N ASN A 270 -15.27 -9.27 -27.14
CA ASN A 270 -14.38 -8.73 -26.10
C ASN A 270 -12.88 -8.93 -26.45
N THR A 271 -12.52 -8.72 -27.72
CA THR A 271 -11.17 -8.94 -28.24
C THR A 271 -10.64 -7.75 -29.04
N ARG A 272 -9.34 -7.76 -29.31
CA ARG A 272 -8.65 -6.87 -30.26
C ARG A 272 -9.26 -7.04 -31.65
N ILE A 273 -9.67 -5.93 -32.26
CA ILE A 273 -10.12 -5.90 -33.66
C ILE A 273 -9.38 -4.80 -34.40
N SER A 274 -8.66 -5.16 -35.46
CA SER A 274 -8.01 -4.20 -36.35
C SER A 274 -8.90 -3.95 -37.56
N TYR A 275 -9.08 -2.69 -37.95
CA TYR A 275 -9.92 -2.32 -39.08
C TYR A 275 -9.38 -1.08 -39.80
N THR A 276 -9.79 -0.90 -41.05
CA THR A 276 -9.39 0.24 -41.87
C THR A 276 -10.43 1.34 -41.86
N GLN A 277 -10.02 2.60 -41.73
CA GLN A 277 -10.93 3.74 -41.85
C GLN A 277 -10.82 4.46 -43.22
N ALA A 278 -9.77 4.20 -43.99
CA ALA A 278 -9.52 4.90 -45.25
C ALA A 278 -10.25 4.28 -46.45
N THR A 279 -10.65 5.12 -47.39
CA THR A 279 -11.22 4.75 -48.70
C THR A 279 -10.17 4.44 -49.77
N GLY A 280 -8.89 4.29 -49.39
CA GLY A 280 -7.77 3.90 -50.27
C GLY A 280 -6.89 2.78 -49.70
N LEU A 281 -5.75 2.51 -50.35
CA LEU A 281 -4.71 1.57 -49.92
C LEU A 281 -3.59 2.23 -49.09
N GLU A 282 -3.69 3.54 -48.88
CA GLU A 282 -2.89 4.28 -47.91
C GLU A 282 -3.84 4.94 -46.91
N GLY A 283 -3.51 4.88 -45.63
CA GLY A 283 -4.30 5.54 -44.60
C GLY A 283 -4.06 4.97 -43.22
N SER A 284 -5.04 5.16 -42.33
CA SER A 284 -4.96 4.68 -40.98
C SER A 284 -5.64 3.32 -40.80
N ILE A 285 -4.90 2.43 -40.17
CA ILE A 285 -5.41 1.18 -39.60
C ILE A 285 -5.61 1.43 -38.12
N ARG A 286 -6.83 1.21 -37.65
CA ARG A 286 -7.19 1.38 -36.25
C ARG A 286 -7.36 0.03 -35.60
N THR A 287 -6.87 -0.09 -34.39
CA THR A 287 -7.11 -1.26 -33.57
C THR A 287 -7.94 -0.87 -32.37
N LEU A 288 -9.12 -1.47 -32.27
CA LEU A 288 -10.02 -1.38 -31.14
C LEU A 288 -9.71 -2.47 -30.12
N PHE A 289 -9.60 -2.05 -28.86
CA PHE A 289 -9.54 -2.97 -27.74
C PHE A 289 -10.47 -2.52 -26.63
N ILE A 290 -11.04 -3.52 -25.98
CA ILE A 290 -11.89 -3.34 -24.83
C ILE A 290 -11.05 -3.60 -23.58
N ARG A 291 -10.83 -2.56 -22.77
CA ARG A 291 -10.18 -2.72 -21.45
C ARG A 291 -11.15 -2.36 -20.34
N PRO A 292 -11.33 -3.24 -19.33
CA PRO A 292 -12.00 -2.84 -18.12
C PRO A 292 -11.13 -1.81 -17.41
N ARG A 293 -11.60 -0.56 -17.33
CA ARG A 293 -10.93 0.51 -16.61
C ARG A 293 -11.73 0.85 -15.37
N LEU A 294 -11.04 0.94 -14.25
CA LEU A 294 -11.60 1.49 -13.03
C LEU A 294 -11.63 3.01 -13.19
N ILE A 295 -12.74 3.55 -13.70
CA ILE A 295 -12.94 5.00 -13.80
C ILE A 295 -13.70 5.44 -12.54
N GLY A 296 -12.94 5.98 -11.58
CA GLY A 296 -13.53 6.74 -10.49
C GLY A 296 -13.98 8.11 -10.97
N ARG A 297 -15.09 8.21 -11.73
CA ARG A 297 -15.73 9.51 -11.95
C ARG A 297 -16.15 10.07 -10.60
N GLY A 298 -15.75 11.31 -10.30
CA GLY A 298 -16.07 11.94 -9.02
C GLY A 298 -15.09 11.64 -7.87
N PHE A 299 -13.95 10.97 -8.09
CA PHE A 299 -12.95 10.76 -7.03
C PHE A 299 -12.50 12.09 -6.38
N GLY A 300 -12.30 13.13 -7.19
CA GLY A 300 -12.00 14.49 -6.70
C GLY A 300 -13.13 15.10 -5.84
N MET A 301 -14.40 14.77 -6.13
CA MET A 301 -15.54 15.22 -5.34
C MET A 301 -15.72 14.42 -4.03
N MET A 302 -15.17 13.19 -3.95
CA MET A 302 -15.25 12.34 -2.76
C MET A 302 -14.21 12.68 -1.70
N VAL A 303 -13.08 13.29 -2.07
CA VAL A 303 -11.99 13.61 -1.12
C VAL A 303 -12.49 14.48 0.02
N ALA A 304 -13.24 15.55 -0.28
CA ALA A 304 -13.73 16.48 0.73
C ALA A 304 -14.73 15.83 1.72
N PRO A 305 -15.81 15.14 1.26
CA PRO A 305 -16.71 14.39 2.16
C PRO A 305 -16.01 13.32 2.99
N LEU A 306 -15.04 12.59 2.41
CA LEU A 306 -14.25 11.60 3.13
C LEU A 306 -13.46 12.24 4.28
N LEU A 307 -12.75 13.34 3.99
CA LEU A 307 -12.00 14.09 5.00
C LEU A 307 -12.93 14.62 6.09
N ILE A 308 -14.07 15.20 5.73
CA ILE A 308 -15.06 15.69 6.70
C ILE A 308 -15.56 14.52 7.58
N GLY A 309 -15.87 13.37 6.98
CA GLY A 309 -16.29 12.18 7.71
C GLY A 309 -15.24 11.70 8.69
N PHE A 310 -13.98 11.58 8.28
CA PHE A 310 -12.87 11.17 9.15
C PHE A 310 -12.59 12.17 10.28
N LEU A 311 -12.62 13.47 9.99
CA LEU A 311 -12.49 14.51 11.02
C LEU A 311 -13.65 14.47 12.03
N THR A 312 -14.85 14.17 11.55
CA THR A 312 -16.03 14.02 12.41
C THR A 312 -15.89 12.80 13.33
N ILE A 313 -15.43 11.66 12.80
CA ILE A 313 -15.13 10.46 13.60
C ILE A 313 -14.08 10.78 14.68
N LEU A 314 -13.00 11.45 14.28
CA LEU A 314 -11.91 11.81 15.19
C LEU A 314 -12.40 12.73 16.33
N ASN A 315 -13.17 13.77 16.01
CA ASN A 315 -13.73 14.68 17.01
C ASN A 315 -14.68 13.96 17.97
N LEU A 316 -15.54 13.09 17.43
CA LEU A 316 -16.48 12.30 18.23
C LEU A 316 -15.75 11.37 19.20
N MET A 317 -14.77 10.61 18.71
CA MET A 317 -14.02 9.66 19.54
C MET A 317 -13.16 10.35 20.59
N PHE A 318 -12.58 11.51 20.27
CA PHE A 318 -11.92 12.34 21.28
C PHE A 318 -12.87 12.74 22.41
N GLY A 319 -14.09 13.17 22.07
CA GLY A 319 -15.12 13.49 23.07
C GLY A 319 -15.47 12.30 23.96
N VAL A 320 -15.78 11.16 23.35
CA VAL A 320 -16.17 9.93 24.07
C VAL A 320 -15.08 9.46 25.03
N VAL A 321 -13.81 9.44 24.60
CA VAL A 321 -12.71 9.03 25.49
C VAL A 321 -12.46 10.06 26.58
N HIS A 322 -12.66 11.35 26.30
CA HIS A 322 -12.49 12.41 27.30
C HIS A 322 -13.52 12.30 28.44
N GLU A 323 -14.77 11.96 28.12
CA GLU A 323 -15.81 11.71 29.13
C GLU A 323 -15.44 10.54 30.06
N ARG A 324 -14.75 9.52 29.53
CA ARG A 324 -14.29 8.32 30.25
C ARG A 324 -13.02 8.52 31.08
N VAL A 325 -12.45 9.73 31.14
CA VAL A 325 -11.22 10.00 31.92
C VAL A 325 -11.40 9.73 33.41
N ARG A 326 -12.61 9.91 33.96
CA ARG A 326 -12.91 9.56 35.35
C ARG A 326 -12.75 8.05 35.61
N ASP A 327 -13.23 7.22 34.68
CA ASP A 327 -13.15 5.77 34.78
C ASP A 327 -11.70 5.30 34.71
N ILE A 328 -10.90 5.88 33.80
CA ILE A 328 -9.45 5.65 33.71
C ILE A 328 -8.77 5.90 35.07
N LYS A 329 -9.12 6.99 35.76
CA LYS A 329 -8.57 7.32 37.09
C LYS A 329 -8.95 6.28 38.14
N ILE A 330 -10.19 5.79 38.11
CA ILE A 330 -10.66 4.75 39.04
C ILE A 330 -9.85 3.47 38.83
N TYR A 331 -9.70 3.01 37.59
CA TYR A 331 -8.93 1.81 37.28
C TYR A 331 -7.46 1.90 37.69
N LEU A 332 -6.82 3.05 37.43
CA LEU A 332 -5.44 3.29 37.89
C LEU A 332 -5.33 3.30 39.42
N SER A 333 -6.35 3.81 40.12
CA SER A 333 -6.38 3.87 41.60
C SER A 333 -6.53 2.47 42.23
N VAL A 334 -7.18 1.53 41.53
CA VAL A 334 -7.28 0.12 41.92
C VAL A 334 -6.00 -0.67 41.59
N GLY A 335 -5.04 -0.06 40.88
CA GLY A 335 -3.72 -0.64 40.62
C GLY A 335 -3.54 -1.25 39.23
N LEU A 336 -4.46 -1.02 38.28
CA LEU A 336 -4.25 -1.45 36.90
C LEU A 336 -3.06 -0.72 36.26
N SER A 337 -2.28 -1.47 35.47
CA SER A 337 -1.22 -0.90 34.65
C SER A 337 -1.79 0.08 33.61
N PRO A 338 -1.16 1.24 33.38
CA PRO A 338 -1.56 2.20 32.33
C PRO A 338 -1.73 1.58 30.95
N LEU A 339 -0.90 0.57 30.64
CA LEU A 339 -0.95 -0.14 29.36
C LEU A 339 -2.18 -1.05 29.26
N HIS A 340 -2.59 -1.70 30.35
CA HIS A 340 -3.81 -2.51 30.39
C HIS A 340 -5.07 -1.64 30.26
N VAL A 341 -5.10 -0.52 30.98
CA VAL A 341 -6.21 0.45 30.88
C VAL A 341 -6.31 0.98 29.46
N THR A 342 -5.19 1.42 28.87
CA THR A 342 -5.16 1.90 27.47
C THR A 342 -5.62 0.83 26.49
N SER A 343 -5.18 -0.43 26.65
CA SER A 343 -5.57 -1.54 25.78
C SER A 343 -7.07 -1.86 25.85
N MET A 344 -7.67 -1.78 27.04
CA MET A 344 -9.11 -1.98 27.22
C MET A 344 -9.94 -0.95 26.45
N PHE A 345 -9.57 0.34 26.50
CA PHE A 345 -10.26 1.39 25.74
C PHE A 345 -10.02 1.32 24.23
N ILE A 346 -8.85 0.85 23.80
CA ILE A 346 -8.60 0.56 22.37
C ILE A 346 -9.49 -0.60 21.90
N ALA A 347 -9.62 -1.66 22.70
CA ALA A 347 -10.51 -2.78 22.39
C ALA A 347 -11.98 -2.35 22.32
N GLU A 348 -12.43 -1.48 23.23
CA GLU A 348 -13.78 -0.89 23.18
C GLU A 348 -13.99 -0.10 21.87
N SER A 349 -12.99 0.70 21.48
CA SER A 349 -13.03 1.48 20.23
C SER A 349 -13.01 0.60 18.99
N LEU A 350 -12.32 -0.54 19.03
CA LEU A 350 -12.35 -1.54 17.96
C LEU A 350 -13.75 -2.12 17.78
N ILE A 351 -14.42 -2.47 18.88
CA ILE A 351 -15.80 -2.98 18.87
C ILE A 351 -16.74 -1.92 18.27
N TYR A 352 -16.63 -0.66 18.70
CA TYR A 352 -17.43 0.42 18.12
C TYR A 352 -17.16 0.60 16.62
N GLY A 353 -15.90 0.59 16.19
CA GLY A 353 -15.52 0.64 14.79
C GLY A 353 -16.16 -0.49 13.99
N LEU A 354 -16.00 -1.74 14.44
CA LEU A 354 -16.51 -2.92 13.73
C LEU A 354 -18.05 -2.92 13.62
N PHE A 355 -18.76 -2.75 14.74
CA PHE A 355 -20.23 -2.77 14.75
C PHE A 355 -20.82 -1.60 13.96
N SER A 356 -20.25 -0.40 14.12
CA SER A 356 -20.74 0.76 13.37
C SER A 356 -20.49 0.62 11.87
N SER A 357 -19.36 0.00 11.48
CA SER A 357 -19.06 -0.28 10.09
C SER A 357 -19.98 -1.30 9.46
N VAL A 358 -20.26 -2.42 10.15
CA VAL A 358 -21.18 -3.47 9.65
C VAL A 358 -22.59 -2.91 9.49
N ILE A 359 -23.12 -2.26 10.53
CA ILE A 359 -24.47 -1.69 10.48
C ILE A 359 -24.52 -0.55 9.46
N GLY A 360 -23.50 0.30 9.42
CA GLY A 360 -23.41 1.41 8.47
C GLY A 360 -23.35 0.94 7.02
N TYR A 361 -22.69 -0.19 6.76
CA TYR A 361 -22.68 -0.83 5.44
C TYR A 361 -24.05 -1.36 5.03
N ILE A 362 -24.73 -2.09 5.91
CA ILE A 362 -26.08 -2.63 5.63
C ILE A 362 -27.07 -1.48 5.36
N VAL A 363 -27.06 -0.44 6.20
CA VAL A 363 -27.94 0.72 6.02
C VAL A 363 -27.52 1.54 4.78
N GLY A 364 -26.22 1.64 4.49
CA GLY A 364 -25.69 2.29 3.29
C GLY A 364 -26.18 1.60 2.02
N LEU A 365 -26.10 0.28 1.98
CA LEU A 365 -26.61 -0.53 0.87
C LEU A 365 -28.11 -0.30 0.65
N ALA A 366 -28.91 -0.39 1.71
CA ALA A 366 -30.35 -0.14 1.64
C ALA A 366 -30.67 1.29 1.16
N GLY A 367 -29.94 2.28 1.67
CA GLY A 367 -30.09 3.69 1.28
C GLY A 367 -29.73 3.94 -0.19
N THR A 368 -28.64 3.35 -0.68
CA THR A 368 -28.25 3.44 -2.08
C THR A 368 -29.27 2.80 -3.01
N ILE A 369 -29.79 1.62 -2.68
CA ILE A 369 -30.86 0.97 -3.46
C ILE A 369 -32.11 1.86 -3.50
N LEU A 370 -32.49 2.42 -2.36
CA LEU A 370 -33.63 3.33 -2.26
C LEU A 370 -33.43 4.60 -3.11
N MET A 371 -32.27 5.23 -3.02
CA MET A 371 -31.92 6.43 -3.81
C MET A 371 -31.86 6.15 -5.32
N MET A 372 -31.41 4.95 -5.72
CA MET A 372 -31.40 4.53 -7.12
C MET A 372 -32.82 4.38 -7.67
N ASN A 373 -33.72 3.73 -6.91
CA ASN A 373 -35.12 3.59 -7.31
C ASN A 373 -35.86 4.94 -7.38
N LEU A 374 -35.48 5.89 -6.53
CA LEU A 374 -36.03 7.26 -6.50
C LEU A 374 -35.36 8.22 -7.50
N HIS A 375 -34.40 7.75 -8.32
CA HIS A 375 -33.66 8.57 -9.30
C HIS A 375 -32.99 9.82 -8.67
N LEU A 376 -32.51 9.70 -7.42
CA LEU A 376 -31.86 10.81 -6.70
C LEU A 376 -30.37 10.94 -7.02
N TYR A 377 -29.78 9.96 -7.69
CA TYR A 377 -28.39 10.00 -8.11
C TYR A 377 -28.21 10.72 -9.46
N PRO A 378 -27.09 11.43 -9.68
CA PRO A 378 -26.74 11.97 -10.98
C PRO A 378 -26.73 10.85 -12.04
N PRO A 379 -27.14 11.09 -13.30
CA PRO A 379 -27.17 10.08 -14.36
C PRO A 379 -25.82 9.40 -14.63
N GLU A 380 -24.74 10.07 -14.27
CA GLU A 380 -23.35 9.62 -14.47
C GLU A 380 -22.80 8.81 -13.27
N PHE A 381 -23.53 8.76 -12.16
CA PHE A 381 -23.12 8.05 -10.95
C PHE A 381 -23.77 6.67 -10.92
N VAL A 382 -22.95 5.65 -11.18
CA VAL A 382 -23.36 4.25 -11.05
C VAL A 382 -22.88 3.74 -9.69
N PRO A 383 -23.75 3.55 -8.69
CA PRO A 383 -23.36 3.01 -7.39
C PRO A 383 -22.90 1.55 -7.50
N ASN A 384 -21.69 1.26 -7.02
CA ASN A 384 -21.12 -0.08 -6.96
C ASN A 384 -20.87 -0.50 -5.51
N TYR A 385 -21.78 -1.32 -5.01
CA TYR A 385 -21.84 -1.80 -3.62
C TYR A 385 -20.87 -2.95 -3.31
N ALA A 386 -20.30 -3.59 -4.34
CA ALA A 386 -19.32 -4.67 -4.23
C ALA A 386 -17.92 -4.22 -4.70
N SER A 387 -17.63 -2.92 -4.63
CA SER A 387 -16.33 -2.37 -5.03
C SER A 387 -15.28 -2.48 -3.93
N TYR A 388 -14.02 -2.62 -4.35
CA TYR A 388 -12.83 -2.45 -3.50
C TYR A 388 -12.84 -1.11 -2.73
N SER A 389 -13.48 -0.07 -3.27
CA SER A 389 -13.63 1.21 -2.58
C SER A 389 -14.41 1.13 -1.27
N VAL A 390 -15.42 0.27 -1.18
CA VAL A 390 -16.19 0.08 0.05
C VAL A 390 -15.31 -0.52 1.14
N LEU A 391 -14.47 -1.49 0.79
CA LEU A 391 -13.50 -2.09 1.71
C LEU A 391 -12.51 -1.05 2.24
N ILE A 392 -12.00 -0.18 1.36
CA ILE A 392 -11.11 0.93 1.76
C ILE A 392 -11.82 1.86 2.73
N VAL A 393 -13.06 2.26 2.44
CA VAL A 393 -13.82 3.22 3.27
C VAL A 393 -14.13 2.63 4.63
N VAL A 394 -14.62 1.39 4.68
CA VAL A 394 -14.90 0.67 5.93
C VAL A 394 -13.62 0.48 6.74
N GLY A 395 -12.54 -0.01 6.11
CA GLY A 395 -11.26 -0.20 6.76
C GLY A 395 -10.66 1.11 7.30
N SER A 396 -10.78 2.20 6.52
CA SER A 396 -10.32 3.53 6.93
C SER A 396 -11.15 4.08 8.09
N ALA A 397 -12.47 3.89 8.09
CA ALA A 397 -13.33 4.31 9.20
C ALA A 397 -12.98 3.59 10.51
N ILE A 398 -12.75 2.28 10.47
CA ILE A 398 -12.27 1.50 11.62
C ILE A 398 -10.91 2.03 12.07
N LEU A 399 -9.97 2.22 11.14
CA LEU A 399 -8.63 2.71 11.45
C LEU A 399 -8.66 4.09 12.11
N VAL A 400 -9.44 5.03 11.58
CA VAL A 400 -9.59 6.38 12.15
C VAL A 400 -10.24 6.33 13.54
N THR A 401 -11.23 5.46 13.74
CA THR A 401 -11.85 5.22 15.06
C THR A 401 -10.83 4.70 16.07
N LEU A 402 -9.96 3.76 15.67
CA LEU A 402 -8.89 3.25 16.51
C LEU A 402 -7.85 4.33 16.83
N LEU A 403 -7.30 4.99 15.80
CA LEU A 403 -6.24 5.99 15.96
C LEU A 403 -6.67 7.17 16.84
N SER A 404 -7.93 7.59 16.69
CA SER A 404 -8.50 8.65 17.53
C SER A 404 -8.67 8.24 19.00
N SER A 405 -8.83 6.96 19.32
CA SER A 405 -8.90 6.51 20.72
C SER A 405 -7.52 6.38 21.39
N ILE A 406 -6.48 6.05 20.62
CA ILE A 406 -5.14 5.72 21.14
C ILE A 406 -4.49 6.93 21.83
N TYR A 407 -4.49 8.10 21.16
CA TYR A 407 -3.84 9.30 21.66
C TYR A 407 -4.38 9.78 23.03
N PRO A 408 -5.69 10.03 23.21
CA PRO A 408 -6.23 10.50 24.49
C PRO A 408 -6.14 9.45 25.60
N ALA A 409 -6.33 8.16 25.29
CA ALA A 409 -6.21 7.08 26.28
C ALA A 409 -4.77 6.98 26.83
N SER A 410 -3.77 6.97 25.94
CA SER A 410 -2.36 6.92 26.32
C SER A 410 -1.92 8.15 27.12
N LYS A 411 -2.34 9.35 26.69
CA LYS A 411 -2.01 10.59 27.40
C LYS A 411 -2.64 10.63 28.80
N SER A 412 -3.91 10.27 28.92
CA SER A 412 -4.62 10.28 30.20
C SER A 412 -4.04 9.28 31.19
N SER A 413 -3.63 8.10 30.72
CA SER A 413 -3.03 7.08 31.59
C SER A 413 -1.68 7.51 32.18
N LYS A 414 -0.89 8.32 31.44
CA LYS A 414 0.44 8.79 31.87
C LYS A 414 0.38 9.99 32.82
N VAL A 415 -0.57 10.91 32.62
CA VAL A 415 -0.71 12.14 33.44
C VAL A 415 -1.19 11.83 34.87
N VAL A 416 -1.83 10.69 35.09
CA VAL A 416 -2.49 10.33 36.37
C VAL A 416 -1.58 9.58 37.34
N LEU A 417 -0.29 9.36 37.03
CA LEU A 417 0.67 8.77 37.97
C LEU A 417 1.43 9.86 38.74
N PRO A 418 0.96 10.34 39.91
CA PRO A 418 1.68 11.33 40.72
C PRO A 418 3.02 10.81 41.26
N SER A 419 3.26 9.50 41.21
CA SER A 419 4.54 8.90 41.59
C SER A 419 5.71 9.32 40.68
N LEU A 420 5.45 9.68 39.41
CA LEU A 420 6.48 10.22 38.51
C LEU A 420 6.81 11.70 38.78
N GLU A 421 5.89 12.48 39.35
CA GLU A 421 6.11 13.89 39.67
C GLU A 421 6.67 14.15 41.08
N ARG A 422 6.77 13.13 41.95
CA ARG A 422 7.20 13.28 43.36
C ARG A 422 8.71 13.48 43.54
N LYS A 423 9.37 14.25 42.66
CA LYS A 423 10.71 14.81 42.91
C LYS A 423 10.54 16.29 43.22
N TRP A 424 10.88 16.70 44.44
CA TRP A 424 10.91 18.11 44.84
C TRP A 424 11.71 18.93 43.81
N LYS A 425 11.05 19.89 43.17
CA LYS A 425 11.69 20.82 42.24
C LYS A 425 12.19 22.03 43.02
N MET A 426 13.51 22.27 42.96
CA MET A 426 14.10 23.44 43.61
C MET A 426 13.59 24.73 42.97
N PRO A 427 13.25 25.77 43.76
CA PRO A 427 12.92 27.09 43.21
C PRO A 427 14.13 27.65 42.44
N LYS A 428 13.91 28.53 41.46
CA LYS A 428 15.02 29.18 40.74
C LYS A 428 15.63 30.31 41.61
N PRO A 429 16.96 30.46 41.66
CA PRO A 429 17.61 31.53 42.42
C PRO A 429 17.38 32.91 41.80
N ALA A 430 17.17 33.93 42.64
CA ALA A 430 17.04 35.34 42.25
C ALA A 430 18.40 36.03 42.33
N ALA A 431 19.06 36.21 41.17
CA ALA A 431 20.39 36.78 41.06
C ALA A 431 21.43 36.08 41.98
N SER A 432 21.87 36.76 43.04
CA SER A 432 22.83 36.31 44.06
C SER A 432 22.18 35.81 45.35
N THR A 433 20.85 35.71 45.39
CA THR A 433 20.08 35.24 46.55
C THR A 433 19.23 34.03 46.19
N TRP A 434 19.01 33.15 47.16
CA TRP A 434 18.17 31.97 46.97
C TRP A 434 17.36 31.69 48.24
N PHE A 435 16.04 31.75 48.10
CA PHE A 435 15.10 31.47 49.15
C PHE A 435 14.54 30.05 49.05
N PHE A 436 14.56 29.33 50.18
CA PHE A 436 13.96 28.01 50.32
C PHE A 436 12.98 28.02 51.49
N PRO A 437 11.65 27.98 51.21
CA PRO A 437 10.68 27.71 52.26
C PRO A 437 10.82 26.23 52.64
N MET A 438 11.15 25.95 53.90
CA MET A 438 11.16 24.58 54.37
C MET A 438 9.72 24.18 54.67
N PRO A 439 9.23 23.02 54.15
CA PRO A 439 7.88 22.53 54.45
C PRO A 439 7.85 21.91 55.85
N PHE A 440 8.27 22.68 56.85
CA PHE A 440 8.47 22.27 58.22
C PHE A 440 7.85 23.30 59.15
N VAL A 441 6.87 22.87 59.93
CA VAL A 441 6.14 23.69 60.89
C VAL A 441 6.26 23.02 62.25
N VAL A 442 6.61 23.80 63.27
CA VAL A 442 6.61 23.38 64.68
C VAL A 442 5.57 24.15 65.45
N THR A 443 5.08 23.55 66.53
CA THR A 443 3.93 24.10 67.28
C THR A 443 4.33 25.05 68.41
N THR A 444 5.57 25.00 68.88
CA THR A 444 6.04 25.80 70.02
C THR A 444 7.39 26.46 69.75
N GLU A 445 7.66 27.59 70.40
CA GLU A 445 8.97 28.26 70.35
C GLU A 445 10.08 27.39 70.95
N ALA A 446 9.78 26.64 72.00
CA ALA A 446 10.72 25.72 72.64
C ALA A 446 11.20 24.63 71.66
N GLU A 447 10.30 24.07 70.84
CA GLU A 447 10.65 23.11 69.81
C GLU A 447 11.48 23.75 68.68
N ALA A 448 11.16 25.00 68.29
CA ALA A 448 11.95 25.75 67.32
C ALA A 448 13.40 25.96 67.80
N LEU A 449 13.58 26.33 69.07
CA LEU A 449 14.89 26.44 69.73
C LEU A 449 15.63 25.10 69.76
N GLY A 450 14.93 24.00 70.03
CA GLY A 450 15.50 22.65 69.99
C GLY A 450 16.03 22.28 68.61
N ILE A 451 15.31 22.63 67.55
CA ILE A 451 15.77 22.42 66.16
C ILE A 451 16.99 23.28 65.85
N PHE A 452 17.05 24.53 66.30
CA PHE A 452 18.26 25.33 66.11
C PHE A 452 19.45 24.73 66.85
N ALA A 453 19.30 24.25 68.09
CA ALA A 453 20.38 23.56 68.79
C ALA A 453 20.84 22.29 68.05
N PHE A 454 19.90 21.53 67.47
CA PHE A 454 20.18 20.35 66.65
C PHE A 454 20.92 20.72 65.35
N LEU A 455 20.46 21.75 64.64
CA LEU A 455 21.11 22.25 63.42
C LEU A 455 22.49 22.84 63.73
N LYS A 456 22.64 23.50 64.89
CA LYS A 456 23.93 24.04 65.33
C LYS A 456 24.94 22.91 65.51
N GLU A 457 24.58 21.84 66.21
CA GLU A 457 25.44 20.67 66.37
C GLU A 457 25.80 20.04 65.02
N PHE A 458 24.82 19.91 64.12
CA PHE A 458 25.07 19.43 62.76
C PHE A 458 26.08 20.31 62.00
N LEU A 459 25.94 21.64 62.07
CA LEU A 459 26.87 22.56 61.43
C LEU A 459 28.26 22.52 62.09
N GLU A 460 28.33 22.47 63.42
CA GLU A 460 29.58 22.39 64.20
C GLU A 460 30.39 21.13 63.82
N VAL A 461 29.73 19.98 63.60
CA VAL A 461 30.38 18.75 63.13
C VAL A 461 31.01 18.90 61.73
N HIS A 462 30.50 19.81 60.90
CA HIS A 462 31.01 20.05 59.54
C HIS A 462 32.03 21.20 59.46
N MET A 463 32.49 21.74 60.60
CA MET A 463 33.51 22.81 60.63
C MET A 463 34.90 22.34 60.15
N ASP A 464 35.16 21.03 60.16
CA ASP A 464 36.38 20.45 59.62
C ASP A 464 36.22 20.18 58.11
N GLU A 465 37.13 20.70 57.28
CA GLU A 465 37.11 20.56 55.82
C GLU A 465 37.19 19.08 55.36
N SER A 466 37.62 18.15 56.23
CA SER A 466 37.69 16.71 55.94
C SER A 466 36.33 15.99 55.96
N VAL A 467 35.27 16.63 56.47
CA VAL A 467 34.01 15.95 56.83
C VAL A 467 32.96 15.98 55.71
N GLY A 468 33.12 16.76 54.63
CA GLY A 468 32.26 16.58 53.46
C GLY A 468 32.09 17.74 52.48
N THR A 469 30.83 17.98 52.09
CA THR A 469 30.43 18.82 50.94
C THR A 469 30.35 20.33 51.20
N PHE A 470 30.46 20.76 52.46
CA PHE A 470 30.43 22.15 52.87
C PHE A 470 31.12 22.33 54.23
N THR A 471 31.57 23.56 54.52
CA THR A 471 32.21 23.93 55.79
C THR A 471 31.64 25.25 56.29
N PRO A 472 30.93 25.27 57.43
CA PRO A 472 30.42 26.49 58.05
C PRO A 472 31.50 27.19 58.91
N GLU A 473 31.45 28.51 58.88
CA GLU A 473 32.27 29.44 59.66
C GLU A 473 31.31 30.41 60.37
N ASP A 474 31.76 30.96 61.51
CA ASP A 474 31.05 32.01 62.26
C ASP A 474 29.56 31.73 62.52
N ILE A 475 29.23 30.57 63.10
CA ILE A 475 27.84 30.23 63.44
C ILE A 475 27.36 31.14 64.58
N ARG A 476 26.38 32.00 64.28
CA ARG A 476 25.79 32.94 65.24
C ARG A 476 24.29 32.72 65.33
N PHE A 477 23.78 32.74 66.56
CA PHE A 477 22.35 32.68 66.84
C PHE A 477 21.88 34.04 67.38
N LYS A 478 20.71 34.49 66.93
CA LYS A 478 20.07 35.74 67.33
C LYS A 478 18.57 35.56 67.43
N ALA A 479 17.94 36.20 68.40
CA ALA A 479 16.49 36.35 68.47
C ALA A 479 16.14 37.83 68.25
N THR A 480 15.29 38.12 67.28
CA THR A 480 14.82 39.47 66.99
C THR A 480 13.30 39.51 66.91
N THR A 481 12.74 40.70 66.93
CA THR A 481 11.31 40.94 66.68
C THR A 481 11.21 41.83 65.45
N GLU A 482 10.75 41.28 64.34
CA GLU A 482 10.52 42.01 63.07
C GLU A 482 9.01 41.99 62.78
N ASP A 483 8.43 43.14 62.41
CA ASP A 483 7.00 43.28 62.05
C ASP A 483 6.02 42.66 63.07
N GLU A 484 6.21 42.96 64.37
CA GLU A 484 5.44 42.43 65.51
C GLU A 484 5.49 40.90 65.68
N LYS A 485 6.39 40.20 64.98
CA LYS A 485 6.56 38.73 65.06
C LYS A 485 7.92 38.39 65.66
N ARG A 486 7.92 37.39 66.53
CA ARG A 486 9.16 36.79 67.05
C ARG A 486 9.85 36.01 65.92
N VAL A 487 11.11 36.33 65.68
CA VAL A 487 11.94 35.72 64.63
C VAL A 487 13.24 35.21 65.25
N LEU A 488 13.47 33.91 65.14
CA LEU A 488 14.71 33.28 65.56
C LEU A 488 15.60 33.08 64.33
N VAL A 489 16.85 33.50 64.40
CA VAL A 489 17.77 33.55 63.26
C VAL A 489 19.09 32.87 63.62
N MET A 490 19.52 31.94 62.76
CA MET A 490 20.86 31.39 62.76
C MET A 490 21.57 31.81 61.48
N GLU A 491 22.71 32.46 61.64
CA GLU A 491 23.56 32.89 60.52
C GLU A 491 24.88 32.15 60.54
N SER A 492 25.39 31.78 59.37
CA SER A 492 26.74 31.25 59.20
C SER A 492 27.26 31.59 57.80
N THR A 493 28.57 31.78 57.68
CA THR A 493 29.25 31.84 56.39
C THR A 493 29.65 30.43 56.01
N VAL A 494 29.14 29.90 54.90
CA VAL A 494 29.39 28.52 54.47
C VAL A 494 30.22 28.50 53.20
N ARG A 495 31.34 27.79 53.22
CA ARG A 495 32.15 27.43 52.05
C ARG A 495 31.62 26.12 51.47
N LEU A 496 31.47 26.05 50.14
CA LEU A 496 30.93 24.87 49.47
C LEU A 496 32.02 24.14 48.69
N ALA A 497 31.99 22.80 48.72
CA ALA A 497 32.83 21.99 47.84
C ALA A 497 32.36 22.13 46.37
N PRO A 498 33.26 22.02 45.38
CA PRO A 498 34.72 21.85 45.50
C PRO A 498 35.42 23.12 46.03
N TYR A 499 36.27 22.97 47.06
CA TYR A 499 36.83 24.12 47.81
C TYR A 499 37.83 24.97 47.01
N ASP A 500 38.44 24.40 45.97
CA ASP A 500 39.29 25.05 44.97
C ASP A 500 38.55 26.13 44.17
N THR A 501 37.22 26.04 44.06
CA THR A 501 36.40 27.04 43.37
C THR A 501 36.13 28.30 44.20
N GLY A 502 36.52 28.31 45.48
CA GLY A 502 36.41 29.47 46.37
C GLY A 502 34.98 29.95 46.63
N VAL A 503 33.97 29.10 46.42
CA VAL A 503 32.56 29.47 46.59
C VAL A 503 32.22 29.61 48.09
N ALA A 504 31.83 30.81 48.47
CA ALA A 504 31.39 31.14 49.83
C ALA A 504 30.02 31.85 49.79
N GLN A 505 29.14 31.49 50.73
CA GLN A 505 27.80 32.04 50.84
C GLN A 505 27.46 32.37 52.28
N LYS A 506 26.62 33.39 52.48
CA LYS A 506 25.93 33.60 53.76
C LYS A 506 24.69 32.73 53.79
N VAL A 507 24.53 31.92 54.82
CA VAL A 507 23.35 31.11 55.09
C VAL A 507 22.63 31.70 56.30
N THR A 508 21.36 32.04 56.11
CA THR A 508 20.49 32.54 57.17
C THR A 508 19.29 31.60 57.28
N ILE A 509 19.24 30.86 58.37
CA ILE A 509 18.11 29.98 58.71
C ILE A 509 17.21 30.74 59.67
N THR A 510 15.95 30.90 59.29
CA THR A 510 15.00 31.73 60.03
C THR A 510 13.80 30.90 60.44
N ALA A 511 13.43 30.96 61.72
CA ALA A 511 12.13 30.50 62.20
C ALA A 511 11.24 31.71 62.51
N THR A 512 10.16 31.86 61.74
CA THR A 512 9.23 32.99 61.87
C THR A 512 7.92 32.50 62.46
N LYS A 513 7.42 33.20 63.48
CA LYS A 513 6.11 32.91 64.07
C LYS A 513 4.98 33.15 63.06
N ILE A 514 4.16 32.13 62.84
CA ILE A 514 2.89 32.19 62.08
C ILE A 514 1.74 32.34 63.11
N LYS A 515 0.52 32.68 62.65
CA LYS A 515 -0.70 32.75 63.46
C LYS A 515 -0.74 31.67 64.56
N GLY A 516 -0.95 32.08 65.81
CA GLY A 516 -0.89 31.20 66.99
C GLY A 516 0.52 31.11 67.59
N GLU A 517 0.94 29.91 68.01
CA GLU A 517 2.27 29.62 68.57
C GLU A 517 3.22 28.91 67.60
N SER A 518 2.78 28.65 66.36
CA SER A 518 3.54 27.85 65.41
C SER A 518 4.62 28.64 64.69
N PHE A 519 5.74 27.99 64.38
CA PHE A 519 6.86 28.57 63.63
C PHE A 519 7.08 27.82 62.32
N THR A 520 7.39 28.55 61.25
CA THR A 520 7.88 27.98 59.98
C THR A 520 9.35 28.26 59.80
N PHE A 521 10.05 27.33 59.16
CA PHE A 521 11.46 27.49 58.84
C PHE A 521 11.65 27.92 57.39
N SER A 522 12.61 28.81 57.18
CA SER A 522 13.09 29.18 55.85
C SER A 522 14.59 29.31 55.84
N VAL A 523 15.18 29.06 54.68
CA VAL A 523 16.63 29.20 54.47
C VAL A 523 16.86 30.21 53.36
N HIS A 524 17.62 31.24 53.69
CA HIS A 524 18.06 32.28 52.76
C HIS A 524 19.54 32.12 52.52
N LEU A 525 19.91 31.94 51.25
CA LEU A 525 21.29 31.91 50.81
C LEU A 525 21.63 33.22 50.11
N ARG A 526 22.81 33.78 50.37
CA ARG A 526 23.37 34.91 49.64
C ARG A 526 24.79 34.60 49.22
N LEU A 527 25.04 34.60 47.92
CA LEU A 527 26.39 34.42 47.36
C LEU A 527 27.29 35.57 47.81
N LEU A 528 28.42 35.26 48.44
CA LEU A 528 29.43 36.24 48.84
C LEU A 528 30.59 36.27 47.84
N ARG A 529 31.11 35.09 47.47
CA ARG A 529 32.26 34.92 46.56
C ARG A 529 32.12 33.63 45.75
N GLY A 530 32.70 33.61 44.54
CA GLY A 530 32.75 32.43 43.66
C GLY A 530 31.82 32.49 42.44
N TYR A 531 31.93 31.48 41.56
CA TYR A 531 31.21 31.43 40.27
C TYR A 531 29.78 30.91 40.44
N ARG A 532 28.79 31.66 39.91
CA ARG A 532 27.36 31.40 40.13
C ARG A 532 26.87 30.01 39.68
N PRO A 533 27.21 29.49 38.49
CA PRO A 533 26.82 28.13 38.11
C PRO A 533 27.33 27.03 39.05
N VAL A 534 28.56 27.18 39.58
CA VAL A 534 29.10 26.27 40.59
C VAL A 534 28.31 26.42 41.89
N TRP A 535 28.06 27.65 42.34
CA TRP A 535 27.20 27.91 43.51
C TRP A 535 25.79 27.31 43.38
N VAL A 536 25.17 27.35 42.19
CA VAL A 536 23.85 26.75 41.96
C VAL A 536 23.89 25.22 42.02
N SER A 537 24.95 24.60 41.49
CA SER A 537 25.09 23.14 41.48
C SER A 537 25.49 22.59 42.86
N SER A 538 26.46 23.20 43.55
CA SER A 538 26.89 22.79 44.90
C SER A 538 25.79 22.96 45.95
N ASN A 539 24.95 24.00 45.84
CA ASN A 539 23.84 24.20 46.78
C ASN A 539 22.76 23.13 46.71
N ARG A 540 22.68 22.36 45.60
CA ARG A 540 21.75 21.23 45.53
C ARG A 540 22.03 20.20 46.61
N LEU A 541 23.31 19.90 46.85
CA LEU A 541 23.76 18.97 47.87
C LEU A 541 23.55 19.57 49.26
N PHE A 542 24.02 20.81 49.48
CA PHE A 542 23.87 21.51 50.77
C PHE A 542 22.41 21.58 51.25
N ILE A 543 21.49 22.03 50.41
CA ILE A 543 20.07 22.13 50.78
C ILE A 543 19.43 20.75 50.97
N THR A 544 19.88 19.74 50.24
CA THR A 544 19.40 18.36 50.43
C THR A 544 19.82 17.83 51.80
N GLU A 545 21.08 18.03 52.21
CA GLU A 545 21.57 17.63 53.53
C GLU A 545 20.87 18.39 54.66
N LEU A 546 20.74 19.71 54.52
CA LEU A 546 20.07 20.55 55.51
C LEU A 546 18.59 20.16 55.66
N ARG A 547 17.91 19.83 54.56
CA ARG A 547 16.53 19.30 54.60
C ARG A 547 16.44 17.93 55.25
N LYS A 548 17.42 17.04 55.03
CA LYS A 548 17.46 15.74 55.73
C LYS A 548 17.49 15.93 57.24
N GLN A 549 18.23 16.92 57.75
CA GLN A 549 18.27 17.21 59.19
C GLN A 549 16.90 17.59 59.76
N PHE A 550 16.14 18.44 59.06
CA PHE A 550 14.75 18.73 59.46
C PHE A 550 13.87 17.47 59.50
N LEU A 551 14.07 16.53 58.58
CA LEU A 551 13.33 15.26 58.58
C LEU A 551 13.79 14.32 59.71
N ILE A 552 15.10 14.25 59.96
CA ILE A 552 15.70 13.44 61.02
C ILE A 552 15.18 13.89 62.40
N TRP A 553 15.03 15.20 62.63
CA TRP A 553 14.45 15.73 63.86
C TRP A 553 13.12 15.05 64.23
N ARG A 554 12.22 14.84 63.26
CA ARG A 554 10.92 14.16 63.48
C ARG A 554 11.04 12.69 63.85
N THR A 555 12.16 12.06 63.50
CA THR A 555 12.43 10.64 63.81
C THR A 555 13.16 10.45 65.14
N LEU A 556 13.65 11.53 65.76
CA LEU A 556 14.31 11.46 67.07
C LEU A 556 13.31 11.05 68.16
N SER A 557 13.78 10.23 69.11
CA SER A 557 13.00 9.87 70.30
C SER A 557 12.65 11.11 71.14
N PRO A 558 11.50 11.14 71.83
CA PRO A 558 11.08 12.28 72.64
C PRO A 558 12.10 12.73 73.70
N SER A 559 12.85 11.79 74.29
CA SER A 559 13.91 12.08 75.27
C SER A 559 15.06 12.90 74.67
N ARG A 560 15.49 12.58 73.45
CA ARG A 560 16.52 13.34 72.71
C ARG A 560 16.01 14.71 72.30
N GLN A 561 14.78 14.81 71.79
CA GLN A 561 14.19 16.11 71.45
C GLN A 561 14.14 17.03 72.68
N LYS A 562 13.76 16.51 73.85
CA LYS A 562 13.76 17.26 75.10
C LYS A 562 15.15 17.78 75.49
N ASN A 563 16.21 16.99 75.31
CA ASN A 563 17.59 17.42 75.56
C ASN A 563 17.99 18.60 74.65
N TYR A 564 17.69 18.52 73.36
CA TYR A 564 17.95 19.61 72.42
C TYR A 564 17.13 20.86 72.73
N ILE A 565 15.88 20.72 73.16
CA ILE A 565 15.04 21.85 73.57
C ILE A 565 15.66 22.60 74.76
N GLU A 566 16.16 21.88 75.77
CA GLU A 566 16.84 22.52 76.91
C GLU A 566 18.14 23.23 76.47
N ARG A 567 18.96 22.59 75.63
CA ARG A 567 20.15 23.23 75.03
C ARG A 567 19.79 24.47 74.20
N GLY A 568 18.66 24.44 73.49
CA GLY A 568 18.15 25.58 72.73
C GLY A 568 17.72 26.74 73.61
N LYS A 569 17.12 26.48 74.78
CA LYS A 569 16.78 27.52 75.77
C LYS A 569 18.04 28.13 76.39
N GLU A 570 19.06 27.32 76.71
CA GLU A 570 20.35 27.80 77.19
C GLU A 570 21.04 28.70 76.14
N MET A 571 21.00 28.29 74.87
CA MET A 571 21.51 29.09 73.76
C MET A 571 20.80 30.45 73.63
N LEU A 572 19.48 30.50 73.88
CA LEU A 572 18.74 31.76 73.89
C LEU A 572 19.15 32.65 75.07
N LYS A 573 19.26 32.10 76.28
CA LYS A 573 19.70 32.86 77.47
C LYS A 573 21.07 33.50 77.28
N LEU A 574 22.04 32.74 76.75
CA LEU A 574 23.39 33.25 76.48
C LEU A 574 23.42 34.39 75.46
N VAL A 575 22.42 34.48 74.58
CA VAL A 575 22.29 35.55 73.58
C VAL A 575 21.50 36.75 74.11
N GLU A 576 20.63 36.56 75.10
CA GLU A 576 19.93 37.66 75.78
C GLU A 576 20.77 38.30 76.89
N GLU A 577 21.78 37.59 77.42
CA GLU A 577 22.74 38.06 78.43
C GLU A 577 24.00 38.73 77.85
N ALA A 578 24.28 38.55 76.55
CA ALA A 578 25.45 39.07 75.82
C ALA A 578 25.08 40.26 74.92
#